data_AF-A0AAV1N894-F1
#
_entry.id   AF-A0AAV1N894-F1
#
_cell.length_a   1.000
_cell.length_b   1.000
_cell.length_c   1.000
_cell.angle_alpha   90.00
_cell.angle_beta   90.00
_cell.angle_gamma   90.00
#
_symmetry.space_group_name_H-M   'P 1'
#
loop_
_entity.id
_entity.type
_entity.pdbx_description
1 polymer ?
#
loop_
_entity_poly.entity_id
_entity_poly.type
_entity_poly.pdbx_seq_one_letter_code
_entity_poly.pdbx_strand_id
1 'polypeptide(L)' 'METNNTGTVQYDRWNESNINMNVEASQSTMMRVYNRMCTGTTGIIVKAGGALVTMVVIYIMGYATGYYVHRC' A
#
# COMPACT_ATOMS: atom_id res chain seq x y z
N MET A 1 16.67 52.46 30.25
CA MET A 1 15.24 52.10 30.40
C MET A 1 15.19 50.61 30.59
N GLU A 2 14.80 50.16 31.77
CA GLU A 2 14.59 48.75 32.09
C GLU A 2 13.38 48.23 31.35
N THR A 3 13.48 47.02 30.79
CA THR A 3 12.31 46.27 30.34
C THR A 3 12.30 44.92 31.05
N ASN A 4 11.65 44.93 32.21
CA ASN A 4 11.05 43.73 32.79
C ASN A 4 10.03 43.18 31.79
N ASN A 5 10.21 41.96 31.27
CA ASN A 5 9.07 41.14 30.90
C ASN A 5 9.38 39.63 30.91
N THR A 6 8.85 39.00 31.96
CA THR A 6 8.29 37.66 32.11
C THR A 6 8.44 36.64 30.95
N GLY A 7 8.72 35.39 31.33
CA GLY A 7 8.92 34.25 30.44
C GLY A 7 7.89 34.17 29.31
N THR A 8 8.29 34.57 28.12
CA THR A 8 7.46 34.47 26.92
C THR A 8 7.60 33.05 26.39
N VAL A 9 6.57 32.22 26.53
CA VAL A 9 6.47 31.00 25.74
C VAL A 9 6.32 31.45 24.28
N GLN A 10 7.41 31.38 23.53
CA GLN A 10 7.42 31.67 22.09
C GLN A 10 6.64 30.55 21.40
N TYR A 11 5.43 30.86 20.95
CA TYR A 11 4.72 29.97 20.04
C TYR A 11 5.21 30.24 18.63
N ASP A 12 5.64 29.19 17.94
CA ASP A 12 5.95 29.29 16.52
C ASP A 12 4.72 29.82 15.77
N ARG A 13 4.86 31.01 15.21
CA ARG A 13 3.79 31.68 14.47
C ARG A 13 3.59 30.96 13.14
N TRP A 14 2.36 30.52 12.90
CA TRP A 14 1.96 29.84 11.67
C TRP A 14 2.25 30.71 10.42
N ASN A 15 3.03 30.17 9.49
CA ASN A 15 3.52 30.80 8.26
C ASN A 15 3.64 29.75 7.13
N GLU A 16 3.43 30.14 5.87
CA GLU A 16 3.48 29.23 4.71
C GLU A 16 4.76 28.40 4.60
N SER A 17 5.90 28.93 5.05
CA SER A 17 7.15 28.20 5.11
C SER A 17 7.15 27.01 6.09
N ASN A 18 6.31 27.02 7.13
CA ASN A 18 6.17 25.91 8.08
C ASN A 18 5.06 24.93 7.70
N ILE A 19 4.17 25.28 6.75
CA ILE A 19 3.00 24.47 6.36
C ILE A 19 3.33 23.57 5.17
N ASN A 20 4.61 23.41 4.81
CA ASN A 20 5.00 22.42 3.80
C ASN A 20 4.85 21.00 4.35
N MET A 21 3.60 20.56 4.48
CA MET A 21 3.23 19.21 4.82
C MET A 21 3.44 18.39 3.56
N ASN A 22 4.67 17.92 3.35
CA ASN A 22 4.98 17.03 2.23
C ASN A 22 4.22 15.70 2.43
N VAL A 23 3.02 15.63 1.87
CA VAL A 23 2.12 14.47 1.98
C VAL A 23 2.79 13.21 1.43
N GLU A 24 3.65 13.35 0.42
CA GLU A 24 4.44 12.24 -0.12
C GLU A 24 5.53 11.74 0.84
N ALA A 25 6.09 12.60 1.70
CA ALA A 25 7.03 12.19 2.75
C ALA A 25 6.32 11.66 4.00
N SER A 26 5.08 12.09 4.24
CA SER A 26 4.25 11.58 5.34
C SER A 26 3.61 10.22 5.02
N GLN A 27 3.61 9.82 3.74
CA GLN A 27 3.17 8.50 3.33
C GLN A 27 4.20 7.44 3.78
N SER A 28 3.75 6.47 4.56
CA SER A 28 4.63 5.39 5.02
C SER A 28 5.23 4.65 3.83
N THR A 29 6.48 4.23 3.96
CA THR A 29 7.20 3.45 2.93
C THR A 29 6.39 2.23 2.50
N MET A 30 5.66 1.63 3.45
CA MET A 30 4.76 0.50 3.22
C MET A 30 3.61 0.85 2.28
N MET A 31 2.99 2.02 2.46
CA MET A 31 1.85 2.46 1.65
C MET A 31 2.28 2.85 0.23
N ARG A 32 3.50 3.39 0.08
CA ARG A 32 4.12 3.64 -1.24
C ARG A 32 4.40 2.34 -1.99
N VAL A 33 4.91 1.31 -1.30
CA VAL A 33 5.14 -0.03 -1.89
C VAL A 33 3.81 -0.69 -2.25
N TYR A 34 2.82 -0.64 -1.36
CA TYR A 34 1.47 -1.17 -1.60
C TYR A 34 0.84 -0.55 -2.85
N ASN A 35 0.86 0.77 -2.99
CA ASN A 35 0.29 1.43 -4.16
C ASN A 35 0.99 1.02 -5.47
N ARG A 36 2.31 0.82 -5.44
CA ARG A 36 3.08 0.41 -6.62
C ARG A 36 2.85 -1.05 -7.01
N MET A 37 2.70 -1.91 -6.02
CA MET A 37 2.51 -3.35 -6.21
C MET A 37 1.05 -3.74 -6.48
N CYS A 38 0.07 -3.05 -5.88
CA CYS A 38 -1.34 -3.43 -5.93
C CYS A 38 -2.19 -2.54 -6.84
N THR A 39 -1.83 -1.26 -6.99
CA THR A 39 -2.65 -0.28 -7.73
C THR A 39 -2.05 0.08 -9.09
N GLY A 40 -0.75 -0.19 -9.30
CA GLY A 40 -0.07 0.00 -10.59
C GLY A 40 -0.25 -1.18 -11.56
N THR A 41 0.35 -1.08 -12.74
CA THR A 41 0.36 -2.12 -13.79
C THR A 41 0.84 -3.47 -13.25
N THR A 42 1.77 -3.46 -12.29
CA THR A 42 2.26 -4.64 -11.55
C THR A 42 1.13 -5.39 -10.86
N GLY A 43 0.19 -4.69 -10.23
CA GLY A 43 -0.94 -5.31 -9.52
C GLY A 43 -1.91 -6.00 -10.47
N ILE A 44 -2.13 -5.41 -11.65
CA ILE A 44 -2.94 -6.01 -12.71
C ILE A 44 -2.30 -7.32 -13.19
N ILE A 45 -0.98 -7.30 -13.45
CA ILE A 45 -0.25 -8.48 -13.90
C ILE A 45 -0.29 -9.59 -12.83
N VAL A 46 -0.04 -9.25 -11.57
CA VAL A 46 -0.10 -10.22 -10.46
C VAL A 46 -1.49 -10.83 -10.32
N LYS A 47 -2.54 -10.03 -10.41
CA LYS A 47 -3.92 -10.50 -10.31
C LYS A 47 -4.30 -11.41 -11.47
N ALA A 48 -3.93 -11.04 -12.70
CA ALA A 48 -4.15 -11.87 -13.89
C ALA A 48 -3.36 -13.18 -13.83
N GLY A 49 -2.09 -13.12 -13.45
CA GLY A 49 -1.25 -14.31 -13.26
C GLY A 49 -1.81 -15.24 -12.18
N GLY A 50 -2.23 -14.71 -11.04
CA GLY A 50 -2.86 -15.48 -9.98
C GLY A 50 -4.17 -16.16 -10.42
N ALA A 51 -5.01 -15.45 -11.19
CA ALA A 51 -6.24 -16.02 -11.74
C ALA A 51 -5.95 -17.18 -12.70
N LEU A 52 -4.96 -17.03 -13.60
CA LEU A 52 -4.54 -18.09 -14.52
C LEU A 52 -4.02 -19.32 -13.78
N VAL A 53 -3.13 -19.13 -12.79
CA VAL A 53 -2.61 -20.24 -11.98
C VAL A 53 -3.74 -20.97 -11.26
N THR A 54 -4.67 -20.23 -10.66
CA THR A 54 -5.82 -20.80 -9.95
C THR A 54 -6.71 -21.63 -10.89
N MET A 55 -6.96 -21.14 -12.09
CA MET A 55 -7.74 -21.85 -13.11
C MET A 55 -7.07 -23.19 -13.48
N VAL A 56 -5.75 -23.18 -13.71
CA VAL A 56 -4.99 -24.39 -14.03
C VAL A 56 -5.04 -25.41 -12.89
N VAL A 57 -4.88 -24.96 -11.64
CA VAL A 57 -4.94 -25.84 -10.46
C VAL A 57 -6.31 -26.51 -10.35
N ILE A 58 -7.40 -25.75 -10.49
CA ILE A 58 -8.77 -26.29 -10.44
C ILE A 58 -8.98 -27.29 -11.57
N TYR A 59 -8.50 -27.00 -12.78
CA TYR A 59 -8.58 -27.91 -13.92
C TYR A 59 -7.88 -29.24 -13.63
N ILE A 60 -6.64 -29.21 -13.12
CA ILE A 60 -5.90 -30.43 -12.78
C ILE A 60 -6.61 -31.22 -11.67
N MET A 61 -7.11 -30.55 -10.63
CA MET A 61 -7.87 -31.24 -9.57
C MET A 61 -9.13 -31.90 -10.10
N GLY A 62 -9.87 -31.23 -10.98
CA GLY A 62 -11.06 -31.80 -11.62
C GLY A 62 -10.72 -33.00 -12.50
N TYR A 63 -9.66 -32.90 -13.31
CA TYR A 63 -9.18 -34.00 -14.14
C TYR A 63 -8.77 -35.22 -13.31
N ALA A 64 -7.97 -34.99 -12.25
CA ALA A 64 -7.56 -36.05 -11.35
C ALA A 64 -8.77 -36.71 -10.67
N THR A 65 -9.66 -35.91 -10.09
CA THR A 65 -10.86 -36.42 -9.40
C THR A 65 -11.73 -37.23 -10.36
N GLY A 66 -11.99 -36.73 -11.57
CA GLY A 66 -12.73 -37.46 -12.59
C GLY A 66 -12.03 -38.77 -12.99
N TYR A 67 -10.71 -38.74 -13.18
CA TYR A 67 -9.93 -39.93 -13.50
C TYR A 67 -10.01 -40.99 -12.39
N TYR A 68 -9.89 -40.60 -11.13
CA TYR A 68 -9.96 -41.53 -10.00
C TYR A 68 -11.37 -42.08 -9.79
N VAL A 69 -12.42 -41.26 -9.95
CA VAL A 69 -13.81 -41.69 -9.82
C VAL A 69 -14.22 -42.65 -10.94
N HIS A 70 -13.80 -42.37 -12.18
CA HIS A 70 -14.17 -43.19 -13.35
C HIS A 70 -13.33 -44.46 -13.51
N ARG A 71 -12.24 -44.58 -12.74
CA ARG A 71 -11.36 -45.77 -12.69
C ARG A 71 -11.72 -46.71 -11.54
N CYS A 72 -12.62 -46.31 -10.62
CA CYS A 72 -13.34 -47.19 -9.70
C CYS A 72 -14.57 -47.78 -10.39
#